data_AF-A0A8H8MJF6-F1
#
_entry.id   AF-A0A8H8MJF6-F1
#
_cell.length_a   1.000
_cell.length_b   1.000
_cell.length_c   1.000
_cell.angle_alpha   90.00
_cell.angle_beta   90.00
_cell.angle_gamma   90.00
#
_symmetry.space_group_name_H-M   'P 1'
#
loop_
_entity.id
_entity.type
_entity.pdbx_description
1 polymer ?
#
loop_
_entity_poly.entity_id
_entity_poly.type
_entity_poly.pdbx_seq_one_letter_code
_entity_poly.pdbx_strand_id
1 'polypeptide(L)'
;MSLPHAHPETTQDIIHEPLDKFEALTHALFASLSQTGLRGPPLPNIDDFLATDAVLAKALATAREHQKNQKIIESLSEEILGLDAKLRGVWTSLDEAHKELGVIVEEGEVRLKEIEAASKGAVPYQQLLDYASILSGFTSAPPTSKGPIGPDQPAPPSTRPPFPNEEMMRAGRLAERPALERVNLKEPGTSLFSFLLSPALRKLT
;
A
#
# COMPACT_ATOMS: atom_id res chain seq x y z
N MET A 1 -54.85 -5.91 -40.75
CA MET A 1 -53.53 -5.58 -40.18
C MET A 1 -53.73 -5.34 -38.69
N SER A 2 -53.37 -6.31 -37.86
CA SER A 2 -53.52 -6.25 -36.40
C SER A 2 -52.37 -5.42 -35.82
N LEU A 3 -52.71 -4.31 -35.17
CA LEU A 3 -51.77 -3.52 -34.39
C LEU A 3 -51.20 -4.40 -33.26
N PRO A 4 -49.87 -4.37 -33.01
CA PRO A 4 -49.27 -5.11 -31.91
C PRO A 4 -49.86 -4.60 -30.60
N HIS A 5 -50.32 -5.49 -29.74
CA HIS A 5 -50.70 -5.15 -28.37
C HIS A 5 -49.45 -4.67 -27.66
N ALA A 6 -49.30 -3.35 -27.53
CA ALA A 6 -48.29 -2.73 -26.71
C ALA A 6 -48.55 -3.18 -25.27
N HIS A 7 -47.66 -4.02 -24.74
CA HIS A 7 -47.61 -4.21 -23.31
C HIS A 7 -47.29 -2.85 -22.69
N PRO A 8 -48.04 -2.39 -21.68
CA PRO A 8 -47.72 -1.11 -21.06
C PRO A 8 -46.33 -1.21 -20.42
N GLU A 9 -45.36 -0.47 -20.96
CA GLU A 9 -43.96 -0.53 -20.53
C GLU A 9 -43.78 0.16 -19.17
N THR A 10 -44.66 1.11 -18.84
CA THR A 10 -44.60 1.88 -17.59
C THR A 10 -45.92 1.84 -16.84
N THR A 11 -45.88 1.81 -15.50
CA THR A 11 -47.07 1.92 -14.62
C THR A 11 -47.91 3.17 -14.90
N GLN A 12 -47.25 4.22 -15.41
CA GLN A 12 -47.86 5.45 -15.88
C GLN A 12 -48.82 5.20 -17.06
N ASP A 13 -48.42 4.37 -18.04
CA ASP A 13 -49.23 4.06 -19.21
C ASP A 13 -50.47 3.24 -18.84
N ILE A 14 -50.35 2.37 -17.82
CA ILE A 14 -51.45 1.56 -17.25
C ILE A 14 -52.53 2.46 -16.62
N ILE A 15 -52.17 3.62 -16.09
CA ILE A 15 -53.10 4.54 -15.42
C ILE A 15 -53.72 5.53 -16.43
N HIS A 16 -52.95 6.01 -17.41
CA HIS A 16 -53.45 6.98 -18.39
C HIS A 16 -54.47 6.36 -19.35
N GLU A 17 -54.29 5.11 -19.78
CA GLU A 17 -55.23 4.45 -20.68
C GLU A 17 -56.69 4.44 -20.18
N PRO A 18 -57.01 4.01 -18.94
CA PRO A 18 -58.37 4.07 -18.41
C PRO A 18 -58.85 5.50 -18.12
N LEU A 19 -57.96 6.45 -17.81
CA LEU A 19 -58.32 7.85 -17.63
C LEU A 19 -58.74 8.51 -18.94
N ASP A 20 -57.98 8.30 -20.02
CA ASP A 20 -58.30 8.81 -21.36
C ASP A 20 -59.63 8.23 -21.86
N LYS A 21 -59.88 6.94 -21.57
CA LYS A 21 -61.16 6.28 -21.87
C LYS A 21 -62.32 6.88 -21.07
N PHE A 22 -62.11 7.15 -19.78
CA PHE A 22 -63.12 7.79 -18.93
C PHE A 22 -63.42 9.22 -19.40
N GLU A 23 -62.39 9.99 -19.76
CA GLU A 23 -62.51 11.31 -20.36
C GLU A 23 -63.33 11.25 -21.67
N ALA A 24 -62.98 10.33 -22.58
CA ALA A 24 -63.72 10.17 -23.84
C ALA A 24 -65.21 9.81 -23.60
N LEU A 25 -65.50 8.92 -22.65
CA LEU A 25 -66.87 8.53 -22.30
C LEU A 25 -67.67 9.69 -21.68
N THR A 26 -67.06 10.46 -20.79
CA THR A 26 -67.71 11.65 -20.18
C THR A 26 -68.00 12.73 -21.23
N HIS A 27 -67.05 13.02 -22.13
CA HIS A 27 -67.28 13.93 -23.24
C HIS A 27 -68.39 13.46 -24.18
N ALA A 28 -68.45 12.16 -24.49
CA ALA A 28 -69.52 11.58 -25.30
C ALA A 28 -70.90 11.72 -24.61
N LEU A 29 -70.96 11.53 -23.29
CA LEU A 29 -72.17 11.70 -22.49
C LEU A 29 -72.65 13.15 -22.56
N PHE A 30 -71.77 14.14 -22.29
CA PHE A 30 -72.14 15.55 -22.36
C PHE A 30 -72.52 15.99 -23.79
N ALA A 31 -71.87 15.45 -24.82
CA ALA A 31 -72.24 15.70 -26.21
C ALA A 31 -73.65 15.16 -26.53
N SER A 32 -74.01 14.00 -26.00
CA SER A 32 -75.34 13.41 -26.17
C SER A 32 -76.44 14.20 -25.43
N LEU A 33 -76.15 14.74 -24.25
CA LEU A 33 -77.11 15.54 -23.46
C LEU A 33 -77.29 16.96 -23.97
N SER A 34 -76.26 17.55 -24.56
CA SER A 34 -76.31 18.91 -25.11
C SER A 34 -77.04 18.99 -26.46
N GLN A 35 -77.24 17.87 -27.15
CA GLN A 35 -77.95 17.80 -28.43
C GLN A 35 -79.44 17.45 -28.23
N THR A 36 -80.22 18.41 -27.76
CA THR A 36 -81.69 18.31 -27.71
C THR A 36 -82.29 18.46 -29.11
N GLY A 37 -82.34 17.37 -29.90
CA GLY A 37 -83.08 17.34 -31.17
C GLY A 37 -82.56 16.35 -32.22
N LEU A 38 -83.26 15.22 -32.38
CA LEU A 38 -83.39 14.31 -33.54
C LEU A 38 -82.14 13.75 -34.26
N ARG A 39 -80.90 14.18 -34.00
CA ARG A 39 -79.71 13.59 -34.64
C ARG A 39 -78.45 13.70 -33.79
N GLY A 40 -78.46 13.06 -32.62
CA GLY A 40 -77.29 12.95 -31.76
C GLY A 40 -76.49 11.65 -31.93
N PRO A 41 -75.19 11.63 -31.59
CA PRO A 41 -74.43 10.40 -31.45
C PRO A 41 -75.09 9.48 -30.40
N PRO A 42 -74.95 8.15 -30.52
CA PRO A 42 -75.60 7.21 -29.62
C PRO A 42 -75.16 7.47 -28.17
N LEU A 43 -76.11 7.35 -27.22
CA LEU A 43 -75.82 7.47 -25.79
C LEU A 43 -74.75 6.42 -25.41
N PRO A 44 -73.66 6.81 -24.72
CA PRO A 44 -72.71 5.84 -24.20
C PRO A 44 -73.38 4.92 -23.17
N ASN A 45 -73.01 3.64 -23.17
CA ASN A 45 -73.57 2.68 -22.24
C ASN A 45 -73.00 2.91 -20.83
N ILE A 46 -73.84 2.83 -19.80
CA ILE A 46 -73.45 2.92 -18.39
C ILE A 46 -72.50 1.77 -18.02
N ASP A 47 -72.67 0.60 -18.63
CA ASP A 47 -71.80 -0.55 -18.40
C ASP A 47 -70.34 -0.26 -18.77
N ASP A 48 -70.10 0.58 -19.79
CA ASP A 48 -68.75 0.96 -20.22
C ASP A 48 -68.05 1.82 -19.15
N PHE A 49 -68.79 2.71 -18.48
CA PHE A 49 -68.26 3.48 -17.35
C PHE A 49 -67.87 2.57 -16.18
N LEU A 50 -68.74 1.63 -15.80
CA LEU A 50 -68.44 0.68 -14.72
C LEU A 50 -67.26 -0.22 -15.08
N ALA A 51 -67.14 -0.63 -16.34
CA ALA A 51 -66.00 -1.41 -16.82
C ALA A 51 -64.69 -0.61 -16.74
N THR A 52 -64.68 0.65 -17.19
CA THR A 52 -63.49 1.52 -17.09
C THR A 52 -63.10 1.83 -15.65
N ASP A 53 -64.05 2.06 -14.75
CA ASP A 53 -63.80 2.28 -13.32
C ASP A 53 -63.19 1.04 -12.66
N ALA A 54 -63.71 -0.15 -12.96
CA ALA A 54 -63.13 -1.41 -12.48
C ALA A 54 -61.69 -1.64 -12.99
N VAL A 55 -61.38 -1.22 -14.22
CA VAL A 55 -60.02 -1.27 -14.78
C VAL A 55 -59.11 -0.26 -14.08
N LEU A 56 -59.56 0.98 -13.87
CA LEU A 56 -58.81 2.01 -13.16
C LEU A 56 -58.50 1.59 -11.71
N ALA A 57 -59.47 1.02 -11.00
CA ALA A 57 -59.28 0.52 -9.65
C ALA A 57 -58.19 -0.57 -9.58
N LYS A 58 -58.15 -1.46 -10.57
CA LYS A 58 -57.08 -2.48 -10.69
C LYS A 58 -55.73 -1.83 -10.99
N ALA A 59 -55.66 -0.89 -11.93
CA ALA A 59 -54.43 -0.18 -12.26
C ALA A 59 -53.86 0.56 -11.04
N LEU A 60 -54.70 1.21 -10.25
CA LEU A 60 -54.30 1.88 -9.00
C LEU A 60 -53.83 0.89 -7.92
N ALA A 61 -54.45 -0.30 -7.82
CA ALA A 61 -53.98 -1.34 -6.90
C ALA A 61 -52.57 -1.81 -7.25
N THR A 62 -52.33 -2.09 -8.55
CA THR A 62 -51.01 -2.45 -9.07
C THR A 62 -49.98 -1.33 -8.84
N ALA A 63 -50.36 -0.07 -9.06
CA ALA A 63 -49.48 1.08 -8.81
C ALA A 63 -49.07 1.20 -7.34
N ARG A 64 -50.00 0.94 -6.40
CA ARG A 64 -49.69 0.92 -4.96
C ARG A 64 -48.72 -0.21 -4.61
N GLU A 65 -48.87 -1.38 -5.23
CA GLU A 65 -47.95 -2.49 -5.03
C GLU A 65 -46.55 -2.14 -5.55
N HIS A 66 -46.44 -1.56 -6.76
CA HIS A 66 -45.16 -1.07 -7.28
C HIS A 66 -44.51 -0.03 -6.37
N GLN A 67 -45.28 0.91 -5.81
CA GLN A 67 -44.75 1.89 -4.86
C GLN A 67 -44.20 1.24 -3.58
N LYS A 68 -44.85 0.18 -3.07
CA LYS A 68 -44.33 -0.56 -1.91
C LYS A 68 -43.04 -1.28 -2.26
N ASN A 69 -43.02 -1.96 -3.41
CA ASN A 69 -41.84 -2.68 -3.88
C ASN A 69 -40.67 -1.72 -4.14
N GLN A 70 -40.95 -0.55 -4.70
CA GLN A 70 -39.95 0.49 -4.95
C GLN A 70 -39.27 0.96 -3.66
N LYS A 71 -40.04 1.19 -2.58
CA LYS A 71 -39.47 1.53 -1.27
C LYS A 71 -38.57 0.42 -0.72
N ILE A 72 -38.95 -0.83 -0.94
CA ILE A 72 -38.13 -1.99 -0.54
C ILE A 72 -36.83 -2.00 -1.35
N ILE A 73 -36.91 -1.83 -2.67
CA ILE A 73 -35.74 -1.76 -3.56
C ILE A 73 -34.80 -0.63 -3.13
N GLU A 74 -35.33 0.55 -2.83
CA GLU A 74 -34.55 1.69 -2.34
C GLU A 74 -33.84 1.34 -1.03
N SER A 75 -34.55 0.77 -0.05
CA SER A 75 -33.94 0.36 1.22
C SER A 75 -32.84 -0.70 1.05
N LEU A 76 -33.04 -1.69 0.17
CA LEU A 76 -32.03 -2.71 -0.12
C LEU A 76 -30.83 -2.12 -0.87
N SER A 77 -31.06 -1.14 -1.75
CA SER A 77 -30.00 -0.46 -2.47
C SER A 77 -29.11 0.35 -1.52
N GLU A 78 -29.69 1.02 -0.53
CA GLU A 78 -28.96 1.72 0.53
C GLU A 78 -28.15 0.74 1.38
N GLU A 79 -28.71 -0.43 1.70
CA GLU A 79 -28.00 -1.48 2.44
C GLU A 79 -26.80 -2.02 1.65
N ILE A 80 -26.96 -2.30 0.35
CA ILE A 80 -25.87 -2.75 -0.52
C ILE A 80 -24.76 -1.70 -0.57
N LEU A 81 -25.11 -0.43 -0.77
CA LEU A 81 -24.13 0.66 -0.76
C LEU A 81 -23.40 0.77 0.58
N GLY A 82 -24.10 0.54 1.70
CA GLY A 82 -23.50 0.49 3.03
C GLY A 82 -22.54 -0.69 3.21
N LEU A 83 -22.88 -1.86 2.68
CA LEU A 83 -22.01 -3.04 2.69
C LEU A 83 -20.77 -2.85 1.82
N ASP A 84 -20.91 -2.26 0.64
CA ASP A 84 -19.79 -1.94 -0.26
C ASP A 84 -18.81 -0.96 0.41
N ALA A 85 -19.32 0.04 1.12
CA ALA A 85 -18.48 0.97 1.88
C ALA A 85 -17.68 0.25 2.98
N LYS A 86 -18.32 -0.67 3.72
CA LYS A 86 -17.64 -1.49 4.73
C LYS A 86 -16.57 -2.39 4.12
N LEU A 87 -16.88 -3.04 3.01
CA LEU A 87 -15.96 -3.93 2.30
C LEU A 87 -14.73 -3.17 1.80
N ARG A 88 -14.92 -1.97 1.24
CA ARG A 88 -13.81 -1.09 0.86
C ARG A 88 -12.95 -0.73 2.08
N GLY A 89 -13.56 -0.43 3.23
CA GLY A 89 -12.83 -0.17 4.47
C GLY A 89 -12.00 -1.36 4.96
N VAL A 90 -12.51 -2.58 4.83
CA VAL A 90 -11.75 -3.80 5.15
C VAL A 90 -10.56 -3.96 4.21
N TRP A 91 -10.74 -3.73 2.90
CA TRP A 91 -9.65 -3.81 1.94
C TRP A 91 -8.56 -2.77 2.17
N THR A 92 -8.91 -1.52 2.50
CA THR A 92 -7.91 -0.50 2.82
C THR A 92 -7.14 -0.87 4.08
N SER A 93 -7.84 -1.32 5.13
CA SER A 93 -7.19 -1.77 6.37
C SER A 93 -6.28 -2.98 6.14
N LEU A 94 -6.67 -3.91 5.28
CA LEU A 94 -5.85 -5.06 4.94
C LEU A 94 -4.60 -4.67 4.14
N ASP A 95 -4.72 -3.75 3.19
CA ASP A 95 -3.58 -3.23 2.41
C ASP A 95 -2.59 -2.46 3.30
N GLU A 96 -3.09 -1.67 4.25
CA GLU A 96 -2.27 -1.00 5.26
C GLU A 96 -1.53 -2.03 6.14
N ALA A 97 -2.24 -3.01 6.70
CA ALA A 97 -1.63 -4.06 7.51
C ALA A 97 -0.60 -4.89 6.72
N HIS A 98 -0.86 -5.16 5.44
CA HIS A 98 0.08 -5.85 4.56
C HIS A 98 1.36 -5.04 4.33
N LYS A 99 1.23 -3.72 4.10
CA LYS A 99 2.39 -2.81 3.97
C LYS A 99 3.20 -2.73 5.26
N GLU A 100 2.53 -2.57 6.40
CA GLU A 100 3.19 -2.55 7.72
C GLU A 100 3.96 -3.85 7.98
N LEU A 101 3.34 -4.99 7.69
CA LEU A 101 4.01 -6.29 7.81
C LEU A 101 5.21 -6.40 6.87
N GLY A 102 5.09 -5.90 5.64
CA GLY A 102 6.20 -5.85 4.69
C GLY A 102 7.42 -5.11 5.25
N VAL A 103 7.20 -3.93 5.84
CA VAL A 103 8.27 -3.15 6.49
C VAL A 103 8.92 -3.94 7.64
N ILE A 104 8.13 -4.58 8.50
CA ILE A 104 8.65 -5.37 9.62
C ILE A 104 9.50 -6.54 9.12
N VAL A 105 9.07 -7.21 8.05
CA VAL A 105 9.81 -8.32 7.46
C VAL A 105 11.13 -7.84 6.86
N GLU A 106 11.12 -6.74 6.10
CA GLU A 106 12.33 -6.15 5.53
C GLU A 106 13.33 -5.72 6.63
N GLU A 107 12.86 -5.06 7.69
CA GLU A 107 13.70 -4.73 8.86
C GLU A 107 14.26 -5.98 9.53
N GLY A 108 13.44 -7.03 9.67
CA GLY A 108 13.85 -8.31 10.23
C GLY A 108 14.99 -8.97 9.44
N GLU A 109 14.89 -8.95 8.11
CA GLU A 109 15.94 -9.46 7.23
C GLU A 109 17.25 -8.67 7.35
N VAL A 110 17.17 -7.34 7.44
CA VAL A 110 18.36 -6.49 7.66
C VAL A 110 19.03 -6.82 8.99
N ARG A 111 18.26 -6.90 10.07
CA ARG A 111 18.80 -7.23 11.40
C ARG A 111 19.43 -8.62 11.44
N LEU A 112 18.81 -9.60 10.77
CA LEU A 112 19.39 -10.95 10.65
C LEU A 112 20.75 -10.93 9.95
N LYS A 113 20.88 -10.19 8.84
CA LYS A 113 22.16 -10.03 8.13
C LYS A 113 23.22 -9.38 9.01
N GLU A 114 22.86 -8.37 9.80
CA GLU A 114 23.78 -7.72 10.74
C GLU A 114 24.24 -8.66 11.85
N ILE A 115 23.33 -9.46 12.42
CA ILE A 115 23.65 -10.47 13.43
C ILE A 115 24.57 -11.55 12.85
N GLU A 116 24.30 -12.01 11.63
CA GLU A 116 25.17 -12.96 10.93
C GLU A 116 26.57 -12.37 10.66
N ALA A 117 26.65 -11.10 10.26
CA ALA A 117 27.93 -10.43 10.08
C ALA A 117 28.69 -10.27 11.41
N ALA A 118 27.99 -9.86 12.47
CA ALA A 118 28.58 -9.68 13.81
C ALA A 118 29.05 -11.02 14.41
N SER A 119 28.29 -12.10 14.22
CA SER A 119 28.68 -13.44 14.67
C SER A 119 29.88 -13.99 13.90
N LYS A 120 29.98 -13.75 12.59
CA LYS A 120 31.18 -14.12 11.79
C LYS A 120 32.41 -13.30 12.18
N GLY A 121 32.24 -12.02 12.52
CA GLY A 121 33.29 -11.12 12.99
C GLY A 121 33.53 -11.14 14.49
N ALA A 122 32.94 -12.08 15.23
CA ALA A 122 32.99 -12.09 16.69
C ALA A 122 34.44 -12.24 17.19
N VAL A 123 34.96 -11.19 17.81
CA VAL A 123 36.28 -11.20 18.45
C VAL A 123 36.14 -11.84 19.82
N PRO A 124 37.01 -12.80 20.19
CA PRO A 124 36.95 -13.43 21.50
C PRO A 124 37.16 -12.39 22.61
N TYR A 125 36.35 -12.51 23.66
CA TYR A 125 36.30 -11.56 24.77
C TYR A 125 37.66 -11.27 25.41
N GLN A 126 38.52 -12.28 25.52
CA GLN A 126 39.87 -12.12 26.09
C GLN A 126 40.73 -11.15 25.27
N GLN A 127 40.69 -11.26 23.93
CA GLN A 127 41.44 -10.35 23.06
C GLN A 127 40.90 -8.91 23.15
N LEU A 128 39.59 -8.74 23.35
CA LEU A 128 38.98 -7.42 23.57
C LEU A 128 39.44 -6.80 24.89
N LEU A 129 39.50 -7.59 25.97
CA LEU A 129 39.99 -7.11 27.27
C LEU A 129 41.47 -6.75 27.23
N ASP A 130 42.30 -7.59 26.62
CA ASP A 130 43.73 -7.33 26.48
C ASP A 130 43.96 -6.04 25.68
N TYR A 131 43.26 -5.89 24.55
CA TYR A 131 43.35 -4.69 23.73
C TYR A 131 42.80 -3.44 24.43
N ALA A 132 41.68 -3.55 25.15
CA ALA A 132 41.12 -2.45 25.94
C ALA A 132 42.08 -2.00 27.06
N SER A 133 42.76 -2.93 27.72
CA SER A 133 43.80 -2.63 28.72
C SER A 133 44.97 -1.86 28.09
N ILE A 134 45.41 -2.26 26.90
CA ILE A 134 46.46 -1.55 26.14
C ILE A 134 45.98 -0.13 25.79
N LEU A 135 44.77 0.02 25.24
CA LEU A 135 44.19 1.31 24.87
C LEU A 135 44.03 2.24 26.07
N SER A 136 43.62 1.71 27.23
CA SER A 136 43.45 2.48 28.45
C SER A 136 44.72 3.23 28.85
N GLY A 137 45.91 2.67 28.60
CA GLY A 137 47.19 3.36 28.83
C GLY A 137 47.46 4.57 27.93
N PHE A 138 46.75 4.72 26.80
CA PHE A 138 46.86 5.85 25.87
C PHE A 138 45.68 6.82 25.96
N THR A 139 44.51 6.35 26.40
CA THR A 139 43.27 7.14 26.41
C THR A 139 42.87 7.59 27.82
N SER A 140 43.39 6.98 28.88
CA SER A 140 43.07 7.38 30.25
C SER A 140 43.87 8.62 30.63
N ALA A 141 43.16 9.71 30.90
CA ALA A 141 43.69 10.77 31.76
C ALA A 141 43.84 10.20 33.18
N PRO A 142 44.97 10.38 33.88
CA PRO A 142 45.13 9.90 35.25
C PRO A 142 44.01 10.43 36.16
N PRO A 143 43.42 9.64 37.07
CA PRO A 143 42.29 10.06 37.91
C PRO A 143 42.55 11.33 38.75
N THR A 144 43.81 11.70 38.95
CA THR A 144 44.26 12.89 39.68
C THR A 144 44.58 14.09 38.78
N SER A 145 44.48 13.99 37.45
CA SER A 145 44.75 15.11 36.55
C SER A 145 43.59 16.12 36.58
N LYS A 146 43.66 17.06 37.51
CA LYS A 146 42.78 18.23 37.52
C LYS A 146 43.23 19.19 36.42
N GLY A 147 42.67 19.03 35.23
CA GLY A 147 42.84 19.97 34.11
C GLY A 147 43.97 19.63 33.14
N PRO A 148 44.09 20.40 32.03
CA PRO A 148 45.14 20.20 31.04
C PRO A 148 46.51 20.35 31.71
N ILE A 149 47.39 19.38 31.50
CA ILE A 149 48.79 19.45 31.94
C ILE A 149 49.40 20.69 31.27
N GLY A 150 49.65 21.73 32.07
CA GLY A 150 50.29 22.96 31.60
C GLY A 150 51.72 22.70 31.15
N PRO A 151 52.32 23.58 30.33
CA PRO A 151 53.66 23.39 29.75
C PRO A 151 54.78 23.21 30.79
N ASP A 152 54.58 23.64 32.04
CA ASP A 152 55.56 23.56 33.14
C ASP A 152 55.34 22.39 34.12
N GLN A 153 54.32 21.55 33.93
CA GLN A 153 54.06 20.42 34.83
C GLN A 153 54.58 19.11 34.23
N PRO A 154 55.51 18.40 34.88
CA PRO A 154 55.99 17.13 34.36
C PRO A 154 54.84 16.13 34.28
N ALA A 155 54.55 15.66 33.07
CA ALA A 155 53.53 14.64 32.86
C ALA A 155 53.86 13.42 33.74
N PRO A 156 52.88 12.80 34.40
CA PRO A 156 53.11 11.59 35.17
C PRO A 156 53.76 10.54 34.27
N PRO A 157 54.77 9.79 34.76
CA PRO A 157 55.53 8.83 33.93
C PRO A 157 54.65 7.69 33.36
N SER A 158 53.45 7.50 33.90
CA SER A 158 52.46 6.53 33.43
C SER A 158 51.62 7.00 32.24
N THR A 159 51.62 8.29 31.92
CA THR A 159 50.79 8.87 30.87
C THR A 159 51.50 8.78 29.53
N ARG A 160 50.96 7.98 28.61
CA ARG A 160 51.48 7.93 27.24
C ARG A 160 50.87 9.07 26.41
N PRO A 161 51.62 9.65 25.47
CA PRO A 161 51.08 10.70 24.61
C PRO A 161 49.97 10.13 23.70
N PRO A 162 48.98 10.95 23.32
CA PRO A 162 47.84 10.51 22.51
C PRO A 162 48.23 10.12 21.07
N PHE A 163 49.38 10.60 20.60
CA PHE A 163 49.99 10.21 19.33
C PHE A 163 51.51 10.00 19.53
N PRO A 164 52.18 9.20 18.69
CA PRO A 164 53.61 9.00 18.78
C PRO A 164 54.40 10.31 18.65
N ASN A 165 55.33 10.57 19.57
CA ASN A 165 56.21 11.74 19.51
C ASN A 165 57.31 11.58 18.44
N GLU A 166 57.90 12.69 17.98
CA GLU A 166 58.98 12.70 16.97
C GLU A 166 60.14 11.78 17.33
N GLU A 167 60.56 11.75 18.60
CA GLU A 167 61.61 10.85 19.07
C GLU A 167 61.22 9.38 18.96
N MET A 168 59.95 9.04 19.25
CA MET A 168 59.43 7.68 19.09
C MET A 168 59.31 7.29 17.61
N MET A 169 58.98 8.24 16.74
CA MET A 169 58.94 8.01 15.29
C MET A 169 60.35 7.79 14.72
N ARG A 170 61.35 8.53 15.20
CA ARG A 170 62.77 8.36 14.83
C ARG A 170 63.42 7.10 15.39
N ALA A 171 63.02 6.69 16.59
CA ALA A 171 63.47 5.45 17.21
C ALA A 171 62.71 4.21 16.69
N GLY A 172 61.66 4.41 15.88
CA GLY A 172 60.89 3.31 15.31
C GLY A 172 61.69 2.55 14.26
N ARG A 173 61.43 1.25 14.15
CA ARG A 173 62.03 0.36 13.13
C ARG A 173 61.87 0.85 11.69
N LEU A 174 60.90 1.72 11.41
CA LEU A 174 60.69 2.32 10.09
C LEU A 174 61.72 3.42 9.79
N ALA A 175 62.18 4.16 10.81
CA ALA A 175 63.22 5.19 10.68
C ALA A 175 64.64 4.61 10.71
N GLU A 176 64.83 3.45 11.35
CA GLU A 176 66.08 2.68 11.30
C GLU A 176 66.33 2.00 9.95
N ARG A 177 65.29 1.82 9.12
CA ARG A 177 65.50 1.36 7.75
C ARG A 177 66.26 2.45 6.99
N PRO A 178 67.42 2.14 6.39
CA PRO A 178 68.11 3.10 5.56
C PRO A 178 67.16 3.58 4.45
N ALA A 179 67.15 4.88 4.14
CA ALA A 179 66.40 5.46 3.03
C ALA A 179 66.87 4.97 1.64
N LEU A 180 67.59 3.84 1.59
CA LEU A 180 68.26 3.25 0.45
C LEU A 180 67.76 1.82 0.24
N GLU A 181 66.50 1.72 -0.16
CA GLU A 181 66.11 0.78 -1.21
C GLU A 181 65.02 1.44 -2.05
N ARG A 182 65.36 2.60 -2.63
CA ARG A 182 64.72 2.99 -3.90
C ARG A 182 65.19 1.95 -4.90
N VAL A 183 64.34 0.97 -5.17
CA VAL A 183 64.53 -0.02 -6.23
C VAL A 183 64.92 0.71 -7.51
N ASN A 184 66.21 0.67 -7.82
CA ASN A 184 66.77 1.22 -9.04
C ASN A 184 66.54 0.13 -10.10
N LEU A 185 65.45 0.25 -10.86
CA LEU A 185 65.14 -0.62 -11.99
C LEU A 185 66.14 -0.35 -13.13
N LYS A 186 67.29 -1.03 -13.12
CA LYS A 186 68.23 -1.15 -14.24
C LYS A 186 69.08 -2.40 -13.97
N GLU A 187 69.06 -3.51 -14.69
CA GLU A 187 68.66 -3.86 -16.06
C GLU A 187 68.40 -5.40 -16.14
N PRO A 188 68.10 -6.01 -17.31
CA PRO A 188 67.14 -7.09 -17.44
C PRO A 188 67.78 -8.48 -17.45
N GLY A 189 67.00 -9.49 -17.07
CA GLY A 189 67.27 -10.86 -17.52
C GLY A 189 67.18 -11.92 -16.45
N THR A 190 65.99 -12.17 -15.91
CA THR A 190 65.52 -13.54 -15.66
C THR A 190 64.03 -13.51 -15.38
N SER A 191 63.28 -13.88 -16.42
CA SER A 191 61.82 -14.01 -16.40
C SER A 191 61.41 -15.09 -15.40
N LEU A 192 60.81 -14.70 -14.28
CA LEU A 192 60.07 -15.58 -13.35
C LEU A 192 58.59 -15.69 -13.76
N PHE A 193 58.29 -15.65 -15.06
CA PHE A 193 56.97 -15.98 -15.62
C PHE A 193 56.82 -17.49 -15.90
N SER A 194 57.32 -18.34 -15.00
CA SER A 194 57.23 -19.81 -15.16
C SER A 194 56.49 -20.54 -14.04
N PHE A 195 55.82 -19.84 -13.11
CA PHE A 195 55.22 -20.53 -11.95
C PHE A 195 53.71 -20.55 -11.83
N LEU A 196 52.93 -19.98 -12.75
CA LEU A 196 51.47 -20.01 -12.62
C LEU A 196 50.74 -20.17 -13.96
N LEU A 197 50.96 -21.29 -14.65
CA LEU A 197 49.99 -21.81 -15.60
C LEU A 197 50.13 -23.34 -15.73
N SER A 198 49.35 -24.11 -14.95
CA SER A 198 48.30 -25.02 -15.47
C SER A 198 47.95 -26.13 -14.46
N PRO A 199 46.67 -26.54 -14.36
CA PRO A 199 46.17 -27.45 -13.34
C PRO A 199 46.17 -28.92 -13.78
N ALA A 200 46.13 -29.81 -12.78
CA ALA A 200 45.48 -31.12 -12.75
C ALA A 200 45.48 -31.98 -14.03
N LEU A 201 46.20 -33.10 -14.01
CA LEU A 201 45.73 -34.36 -14.58
C LEU A 201 46.34 -35.56 -13.83
N ARG A 202 45.55 -36.08 -12.89
CA ARG A 202 45.59 -37.49 -12.48
C ARG A 202 45.23 -38.33 -13.71
N LYS A 203 46.07 -39.31 -14.03
CA LYS A 203 45.72 -40.71 -14.36
C LYS A 203 47.01 -41.45 -14.72
N LEU A 204 47.53 -42.23 -13.78
CA LEU A 204 48.41 -43.36 -14.06
C LEU A 204 47.55 -44.61 -13.96
N THR A 205 47.61 -45.41 -15.02
CA THR A 205 47.48 -46.88 -14.99
C THR A 205 48.46 -47.48 -14.00
#